data_AF-A0A380Q3W7-F1
#
_entry.id   AF-A0A380Q3W7-F1
#
_cell.length_a   1.000
_cell.length_b   1.000
_cell.length_c   1.000
_cell.angle_alpha   90.00
_cell.angle_beta   90.00
_cell.angle_gamma   90.00
#
_symmetry.space_group_name_H-M   'P 1'
#
loop_
_entity.id
_entity.type
_entity.pdbx_description
1 polymer ?
#
loop_
_entity_poly.entity_id
_entity_poly.type
_entity_poly.pdbx_seq_one_letter_code
_entity_poly.pdbx_strand_id
1 'polypeptide(L)'
;MLTINVNGLTLCHKGSGGVTHNTLPDVCKTPGQGVPIPYENEAYSRDLIKGTHSVFADGNNMIANFGSCFARSVFDEVGSMGGVKSGTYKAEADWISHSFDVFFEKKAACRLTDKMWMNHRNTVNLSGLCQPDLPEIDLRKIICEKAKACYLEHCNKLKSTSNPNAKYTHYQTCLEDKLRDGTYNGRYPKPDSNIWTEVHFDANLNIVMSKAGDCPSARIYTPKGGRRMDIIKVNNGRAEKLYDVKFPNDRIDNVRFDDYTDMADKLDADYETYDVTKECDDWPENCPNPKSVKDPVTVTEEEPMTEPTTGPSVSDYFVLGGLTVLFAAAVLCPFDGPVGDVVTGGLLATQAASMGF
;
A
#
# COMPACT_ATOMS: atom_id res chain seq x y z
N MET A 1 1.88 11.35 13.20
CA MET A 1 2.83 10.76 12.24
C MET A 1 3.05 11.81 11.16
N LEU A 2 4.31 12.08 10.79
CA LEU A 2 4.63 12.97 9.69
C LEU A 2 4.42 12.21 8.38
N THR A 3 3.62 12.73 7.45
CA THR A 3 3.35 12.00 6.19
C THR A 3 3.68 12.80 4.94
N ILE A 4 3.86 14.12 5.07
CA ILE A 4 4.00 15.01 3.92
C ILE A 4 5.47 15.20 3.55
N ASN A 5 5.84 14.68 2.38
CA ASN A 5 7.14 14.90 1.75
C ASN A 5 7.13 16.22 0.96
N VAL A 6 8.14 17.05 1.22
CA VAL A 6 8.43 18.25 0.45
C VAL A 6 9.91 18.24 0.08
N ASN A 7 10.21 17.93 -1.19
CA ASN A 7 11.58 17.80 -1.71
C ASN A 7 12.46 16.80 -0.92
N GLY A 8 11.91 15.66 -0.52
CA GLY A 8 12.63 14.65 0.26
C GLY A 8 12.73 14.96 1.76
N LEU A 9 12.13 16.05 2.23
CA LEU A 9 12.17 16.51 3.62
C LEU A 9 10.75 16.52 4.20
N THR A 10 10.61 16.34 5.51
CA THR A 10 9.30 16.46 6.17
C THR A 10 8.85 17.92 6.20
N LEU A 11 7.56 18.14 5.92
CA LEU A 11 6.91 19.44 6.11
C LEU A 11 6.90 19.84 7.60
N CYS A 12 7.25 21.08 7.91
CA CYS A 12 7.04 21.63 9.25
C CYS A 12 5.58 22.09 9.40
N HIS A 13 4.93 21.62 10.45
CA HIS A 13 3.60 22.05 10.87
C HIS A 13 3.51 22.03 12.39
N LYS A 14 2.43 22.57 12.97
CA LYS A 14 2.32 22.77 14.43
C LYS A 14 2.49 21.49 15.27
N GLY A 15 2.09 20.35 14.72
CA GLY A 15 2.21 19.02 15.35
C GLY A 15 3.44 18.23 14.93
N SER A 16 4.39 18.83 14.20
CA SER A 16 5.53 18.10 13.61
C SER A 16 6.60 17.68 14.62
N GLY A 17 6.60 18.27 15.82
CA GLY A 17 7.63 18.02 16.82
C GLY A 17 8.98 18.70 16.51
N GLY A 18 9.01 19.61 15.54
CA GLY A 18 10.22 20.34 15.19
C GLY A 18 10.74 21.28 16.28
N VAL A 19 12.06 21.31 16.39
CA VAL A 19 12.87 22.12 17.31
C VAL A 19 13.92 22.86 16.50
N THR A 20 14.06 24.16 16.75
CA THR A 20 15.22 24.93 16.28
C THR A 20 16.10 25.26 17.47
N HIS A 21 17.40 24.97 17.37
CA HIS A 21 18.41 25.25 18.38
C HIS A 21 19.48 26.16 17.77
N ASN A 22 19.91 27.19 18.49
CA ASN A 22 20.90 28.12 17.98
C ASN A 22 22.26 27.45 17.70
N THR A 23 22.83 27.66 16.52
CA THR A 23 24.19 27.19 16.19
C THR A 23 25.24 28.24 16.47
N LEU A 24 24.83 29.52 16.49
CA LEU A 24 25.66 30.61 16.97
C LEU A 24 25.16 31.05 18.35
N PRO A 25 26.05 31.51 19.24
CA PRO A 25 25.66 31.89 20.59
C PRO A 25 24.63 33.03 20.58
N ASP A 26 23.57 32.90 21.39
CA ASP A 26 22.59 33.97 21.59
C ASP A 26 23.13 34.98 22.61
N VAL A 27 23.83 36.02 22.13
CA VAL A 27 24.45 36.99 23.04
C VAL A 27 23.41 37.97 23.55
N CYS A 28 23.09 37.87 24.84
CA CYS A 28 22.08 38.70 25.52
C CYS A 28 22.69 39.46 26.69
N LYS A 29 22.06 40.57 27.07
CA LYS A 29 22.47 41.38 28.23
C LYS A 29 21.90 40.79 29.51
N THR A 30 22.76 40.54 30.48
CA THR A 30 22.38 39.97 31.79
C THR A 30 22.14 41.06 32.84
N PRO A 31 21.11 40.95 33.69
CA PRO A 31 20.86 41.88 34.79
C PRO A 31 22.09 42.13 35.69
N GLY A 32 22.15 43.34 36.25
CA GLY A 32 23.32 43.84 36.96
C GLY A 32 23.95 44.98 36.18
N GLN A 33 24.99 44.69 35.40
CA GLN A 33 25.69 45.69 34.57
C GLN A 33 25.32 45.60 33.08
N GLY A 34 24.38 44.73 32.69
CA GLY A 34 24.05 44.52 31.28
C GLY A 34 25.18 43.85 30.49
N VAL A 35 25.98 43.02 31.17
CA VAL A 35 27.11 42.33 30.55
C VAL A 35 26.59 41.40 29.45
N PRO A 36 27.15 41.46 28.23
CA PRO A 36 26.82 40.50 27.17
C PRO A 36 27.33 39.10 27.51
N ILE A 37 26.43 38.13 27.57
CA ILE A 37 26.73 36.71 27.83
C ILE A 37 26.10 35.85 26.72
N PRO A 38 26.83 34.87 26.17
CA PRO A 38 26.26 33.92 25.21
C PRO A 38 25.35 32.91 25.92
N TYR A 39 24.14 32.71 25.39
CA TYR A 39 23.18 31.73 25.86
C TYR A 39 22.83 30.69 24.79
N GLU A 40 22.33 29.55 25.26
CA GLU A 40 21.57 28.61 24.46
C GLU A 40 20.18 29.20 24.18
N ASN A 41 19.60 28.84 23.05
CA ASN A 41 18.27 29.30 22.65
C ASN A 41 17.58 28.19 21.83
N GLU A 42 16.34 27.88 22.19
CA GLU A 42 15.47 26.99 21.42
C GLU A 42 14.10 27.59 21.15
N ALA A 43 13.48 27.19 20.03
CA ALA A 43 12.07 27.42 19.76
C ALA A 43 11.41 26.18 19.13
N TYR A 44 10.09 26.05 19.30
CA TYR A 44 9.36 24.82 18.99
C TYR A 44 8.22 25.02 17.99
N SER A 45 8.05 24.05 17.10
CA SER A 45 6.95 24.01 16.12
C SER A 45 5.55 24.03 16.75
N ARG A 46 5.39 23.51 17.98
CA ARG A 46 4.12 23.60 18.73
C ARG A 46 3.67 25.04 18.99
N ASP A 47 4.61 25.99 19.02
CA ASP A 47 4.36 27.42 19.20
C ASP A 47 4.22 28.15 17.84
N LEU A 48 4.03 27.42 16.73
CA LEU A 48 3.83 27.99 15.39
C LEU A 48 2.61 28.92 15.34
N ILE A 49 2.86 30.11 14.80
CA ILE A 49 1.88 31.15 14.49
C ILE A 49 2.14 31.71 13.08
N LYS A 50 1.17 32.46 12.55
CA LYS A 50 1.24 33.10 11.22
C LYS A 50 1.52 32.11 10.07
N GLY A 51 1.20 30.83 10.27
CA GLY A 51 1.22 29.81 9.23
C GLY A 51 -0.04 29.86 8.36
N THR A 52 -0.41 28.72 7.78
CA THR A 52 -1.59 28.61 6.92
C THR A 52 -2.92 28.76 7.69
N HIS A 53 -3.98 29.15 6.96
CA HIS A 53 -5.33 29.30 7.53
C HIS A 53 -6.39 28.40 6.88
N SER A 54 -6.18 28.00 5.62
CA SER A 54 -7.15 27.23 4.82
C SER A 54 -6.69 25.80 4.50
N VAL A 55 -5.39 25.52 4.65
CA VAL A 55 -4.80 24.20 4.38
C VAL A 55 -4.07 23.72 5.62
N PHE A 56 -4.29 22.45 5.97
CA PHE A 56 -3.77 21.81 7.16
C PHE A 56 -3.11 20.46 6.82
N ALA A 57 -2.20 20.01 7.67
CA ALA A 57 -1.48 18.74 7.52
C ALA A 57 -1.59 17.86 8.77
N ASP A 58 -1.44 16.55 8.60
CA ASP A 58 -1.20 15.56 9.67
C ASP A 58 -2.04 15.81 10.95
N GLY A 59 -3.36 15.64 10.85
CA GLY A 59 -4.27 15.84 11.98
C GLY A 59 -4.68 17.30 12.20
N ASN A 60 -5.01 18.01 11.12
CA ASN A 60 -5.52 19.38 11.14
C ASN A 60 -4.53 20.41 11.73
N ASN A 61 -3.23 20.16 11.59
CA ASN A 61 -2.20 21.09 12.06
C ASN A 61 -1.96 22.21 11.05
N MET A 62 -1.79 23.43 11.57
CA MET A 62 -1.33 24.59 10.81
C MET A 62 0.04 24.32 10.20
N ILE A 63 0.19 24.59 8.90
CA ILE A 63 1.42 24.38 8.15
C ILE A 63 2.32 25.61 8.28
N ALA A 64 3.64 25.39 8.43
CA ALA A 64 4.62 26.47 8.35
C ALA A 64 4.92 26.79 6.88
N ASN A 65 4.75 28.06 6.53
CA ASN A 65 5.14 28.60 5.23
C ASN A 65 5.92 29.91 5.43
N PHE A 66 6.62 30.37 4.40
CA PHE A 66 7.51 31.51 4.52
C PHE A 66 6.76 32.76 5.00
N GLY A 67 7.23 33.35 6.11
CA GLY A 67 6.56 34.41 6.85
C GLY A 67 5.83 33.96 8.13
N SER A 68 5.75 32.65 8.38
CA SER A 68 5.35 32.10 9.69
C SER A 68 6.50 32.17 10.69
N CYS A 69 6.20 32.00 11.98
CA CYS A 69 7.23 31.95 13.03
C CYS A 69 6.81 31.07 14.22
N PHE A 70 7.78 30.65 15.02
CA PHE A 70 7.53 30.10 16.35
C PHE A 70 7.47 31.26 17.33
N ALA A 71 6.37 31.38 18.08
CA ALA A 71 6.01 32.62 18.78
C ALA A 71 7.01 33.06 19.87
N ARG A 72 7.81 32.13 20.40
CA ARG A 72 8.72 32.37 21.52
C ARG A 72 9.93 31.44 21.48
N SER A 73 11.05 31.95 21.97
CA SER A 73 12.22 31.15 22.34
C SER A 73 12.30 30.88 23.84
N VAL A 74 13.17 29.93 24.23
CA VAL A 74 13.51 29.56 25.61
C VAL A 74 15.02 29.31 25.74
N PHE A 75 15.51 29.14 26.97
CA PHE A 75 16.90 28.95 27.39
C PHE A 75 17.76 30.22 27.48
N ASP A 76 17.25 31.37 27.05
CA ASP A 76 17.85 32.69 27.20
C ASP A 76 17.30 33.50 28.39
N GLU A 77 16.60 32.85 29.33
CA GLU A 77 15.92 33.44 30.51
C GLU A 77 16.76 34.46 31.29
N VAL A 78 18.04 34.14 31.47
CA VAL A 78 18.97 34.92 32.29
C VAL A 78 19.38 36.21 31.57
N GLY A 79 19.35 36.23 30.24
CA GLY A 79 19.61 37.39 29.38
C GLY A 79 18.43 38.36 29.26
N SER A 80 17.66 38.55 30.34
CA SER A 80 16.37 39.26 30.32
C SER A 80 16.42 40.76 30.00
N MET A 81 17.60 41.39 29.93
CA MET A 81 17.74 42.76 29.40
C MET A 81 17.81 42.78 27.86
N GLY A 82 17.64 41.62 27.23
CA GLY A 82 17.45 41.41 25.81
C GLY A 82 18.75 41.16 25.03
N GLY A 83 18.58 40.61 23.83
CA GLY A 83 19.65 40.37 22.87
C GLY A 83 20.46 41.64 22.57
N VAL A 84 21.77 41.49 22.40
CA VAL A 84 22.65 42.63 22.06
C VAL A 84 22.23 43.29 20.74
N LYS A 85 21.81 42.48 19.76
CA LYS A 85 21.38 42.96 18.46
C LYS A 85 19.88 43.22 18.41
N SER A 86 19.06 42.31 18.95
CA SER A 86 17.60 42.43 18.84
C SER A 86 16.96 43.35 19.88
N GLY A 87 17.58 43.49 21.06
CA GLY A 87 16.97 44.15 22.21
C GLY A 87 15.78 43.40 22.82
N THR A 88 15.48 42.19 22.35
CA THR A 88 14.31 41.40 22.75
C THR A 88 14.69 40.25 23.67
N TYR A 89 13.69 39.70 24.34
CA TYR A 89 13.80 38.56 25.24
C TYR A 89 12.66 37.58 24.95
N LYS A 90 12.94 36.27 24.84
CA LYS A 90 11.95 35.22 24.51
C LYS A 90 11.16 35.48 23.22
N ALA A 91 11.80 36.11 22.24
CA ALA A 91 11.12 36.52 21.01
C ALA A 91 11.04 35.39 20.00
N GLU A 92 10.37 35.66 18.88
CA GLU A 92 10.07 34.67 17.87
C GLU A 92 11.30 34.16 17.11
N ALA A 93 11.16 32.96 16.54
CA ALA A 93 12.07 32.40 15.55
C ALA A 93 11.37 32.33 14.18
N ASP A 94 12.02 32.87 13.14
CA ASP A 94 11.49 32.92 11.76
C ASP A 94 12.47 32.33 10.73
N TRP A 95 11.98 32.08 9.51
CA TRP A 95 12.69 31.27 8.51
C TRP A 95 13.74 32.04 7.72
N ILE A 96 14.88 31.39 7.47
CA ILE A 96 15.95 31.83 6.55
C ILE A 96 15.81 31.12 5.21
N SER A 97 15.66 29.80 5.23
CA SER A 97 15.44 28.98 4.04
C SER A 97 14.06 28.34 4.06
N HIS A 98 13.64 27.88 2.88
CA HIS A 98 12.34 27.29 2.63
C HIS A 98 12.42 26.50 1.31
N SER A 99 11.33 25.80 0.94
CA SER A 99 11.20 25.14 -0.37
C SER A 99 11.32 26.14 -1.53
N PHE A 100 11.83 25.68 -2.66
CA PHE A 100 11.99 26.49 -3.88
C PHE A 100 10.78 26.39 -4.82
N ASP A 101 10.00 25.32 -4.72
CA ASP A 101 8.99 24.92 -5.71
C ASP A 101 7.66 24.46 -5.08
N VAL A 102 7.62 24.15 -3.79
CA VAL A 102 6.38 23.78 -3.09
C VAL A 102 5.86 24.95 -2.26
N PHE A 103 4.62 25.33 -2.52
CA PHE A 103 3.97 26.48 -1.91
C PHE A 103 2.64 26.10 -1.26
N PHE A 104 2.39 26.66 -0.07
CA PHE A 104 1.10 26.64 0.60
C PHE A 104 0.59 28.07 0.73
N GLU A 105 -0.62 28.33 0.25
CA GLU A 105 -1.21 29.68 0.22
C GLU A 105 -0.30 30.72 -0.46
N LYS A 106 0.32 30.33 -1.58
CA LYS A 106 1.26 31.14 -2.37
C LYS A 106 2.57 31.50 -1.64
N LYS A 107 2.87 30.88 -0.51
CA LYS A 107 4.11 31.04 0.26
C LYS A 107 4.87 29.73 0.33
N ALA A 108 6.19 29.79 0.23
CA ALA A 108 7.03 28.59 0.18
C ALA A 108 6.87 27.76 1.46
N ALA A 109 6.86 26.43 1.33
CA ALA A 109 6.79 25.51 2.46
C ALA A 109 8.08 25.54 3.30
N CYS A 110 7.95 25.47 4.63
CA CYS A 110 9.09 25.35 5.53
C CYS A 110 9.22 23.90 6.02
N ARG A 111 10.44 23.37 6.10
CA ARG A 111 10.69 21.93 6.19
C ARG A 111 11.78 21.60 7.20
N LEU A 112 11.95 20.30 7.45
CA LEU A 112 13.17 19.76 8.05
C LEU A 112 14.43 20.34 7.39
N THR A 113 15.47 20.64 8.18
CA THR A 113 16.74 21.28 7.79
C THR A 113 16.66 22.73 7.28
N ASP A 114 15.47 23.32 7.18
CA ASP A 114 15.38 24.75 6.83
C ASP A 114 15.91 25.62 7.98
N LYS A 115 16.79 26.57 7.63
CA LYS A 115 17.51 27.44 8.58
C LYS A 115 16.58 28.48 9.17
N MET A 116 16.86 28.92 10.40
CA MET A 116 16.00 29.88 11.11
C MET A 116 16.81 30.97 11.80
N TRP A 117 16.28 32.19 11.83
CA TRP A 117 16.67 33.19 12.81
C TRP A 117 15.97 32.91 14.14
N MET A 118 16.57 33.34 15.24
CA MET A 118 16.04 33.11 16.58
C MET A 118 16.15 34.37 17.43
N ASN A 119 15.25 34.49 18.41
CA ASN A 119 15.12 35.63 19.33
C ASN A 119 15.09 36.98 18.60
N HIS A 120 14.11 37.15 17.69
CA HIS A 120 14.00 38.34 16.84
C HIS A 120 15.31 38.66 16.08
N ARG A 121 15.92 37.62 15.52
CA ARG A 121 17.16 37.67 14.73
C ARG A 121 18.39 38.15 15.49
N ASN A 122 18.41 37.95 16.81
CA ASN A 122 19.63 38.10 17.63
C ASN A 122 20.65 37.01 17.30
N THR A 123 20.18 35.78 17.09
CA THR A 123 21.00 34.63 16.70
C THR A 123 20.37 33.81 15.57
N VAL A 124 21.01 32.71 15.19
CA VAL A 124 20.65 31.81 14.09
C VAL A 124 20.81 30.35 14.44
N ASN A 125 20.00 29.53 13.79
CA ASN A 125 20.23 28.12 13.56
C ASN A 125 20.60 27.90 12.09
N LEU A 126 21.88 27.63 11.83
CA LEU A 126 22.42 27.31 10.50
C LEU A 126 22.40 25.80 10.19
N SER A 127 22.21 24.95 11.20
CA SER A 127 21.99 23.50 11.01
C SER A 127 20.58 23.19 10.53
N GLY A 128 19.65 24.11 10.75
CA GLY A 128 18.26 24.00 10.33
C GLY A 128 17.34 23.39 11.38
N LEU A 129 16.05 23.52 11.16
CA LEU A 129 15.01 22.89 11.97
C LEU A 129 15.26 21.38 12.05
N CYS A 130 15.29 20.84 13.26
CA CYS A 130 15.33 19.41 13.51
C CYS A 130 13.91 18.92 13.82
N GLN A 131 13.44 17.93 13.08
CA GLN A 131 12.18 17.22 13.33
C GLN A 131 12.35 15.77 12.89
N PRO A 132 11.43 14.85 13.22
CA PRO A 132 11.49 13.50 12.66
C PRO A 132 11.57 13.56 11.13
N ASP A 133 12.37 12.67 10.58
CA ASP A 133 12.44 12.42 9.15
C ASP A 133 11.10 11.86 8.65
N LEU A 134 10.98 11.79 7.32
CA LEU A 134 9.82 11.12 6.76
C LEU A 134 9.93 9.70 7.27
N PRO A 135 8.86 9.12 7.85
CA PRO A 135 8.87 7.69 8.06
C PRO A 135 9.20 7.12 6.70
N GLU A 136 10.30 6.36 6.61
CA GLU A 136 10.43 5.45 5.50
C GLU A 136 9.08 4.75 5.42
N ILE A 137 8.45 4.77 4.24
CA ILE A 137 7.29 3.93 4.02
C ILE A 137 7.85 2.52 4.23
N ASP A 138 7.75 2.04 5.45
CA ASP A 138 8.32 0.79 5.86
C ASP A 138 7.42 -0.24 5.20
N LEU A 139 7.85 -0.66 4.01
CA LEU A 139 7.12 -1.59 3.21
C LEU A 139 6.83 -2.86 4.03
N ARG A 140 7.69 -3.21 5.00
CA ARG A 140 7.45 -4.29 5.96
C ARG A 140 6.18 -4.05 6.78
N LYS A 141 5.97 -2.83 7.30
CA LYS A 141 4.74 -2.46 8.02
C LYS A 141 3.51 -2.49 7.13
N ILE A 142 3.60 -1.98 5.90
CA ILE A 142 2.48 -2.05 4.95
C ILE A 142 2.14 -3.50 4.62
N ILE A 143 3.15 -4.33 4.33
CA ILE A 143 2.99 -5.77 4.10
C ILE A 143 2.30 -6.39 5.31
N CYS A 144 2.74 -6.11 6.53
CA CYS A 144 2.12 -6.64 7.74
C CYS A 144 0.66 -6.22 7.90
N GLU A 145 0.34 -4.94 7.75
CA GLU A 145 -1.03 -4.43 7.88
C GLU A 145 -1.96 -5.12 6.87
N LYS A 146 -1.56 -5.17 5.59
CA LYS A 146 -2.38 -5.77 4.53
C LYS A 146 -2.44 -7.28 4.64
N ALA A 147 -1.33 -7.95 4.95
CA ALA A 147 -1.27 -9.40 5.13
C ALA A 147 -2.12 -9.85 6.33
N LYS A 148 -2.05 -9.13 7.45
CA LYS A 148 -2.87 -9.41 8.64
C LYS A 148 -4.35 -9.21 8.33
N ALA A 149 -4.71 -8.15 7.61
CA ALA A 149 -6.10 -7.96 7.15
C ALA A 149 -6.56 -9.14 6.28
N CYS A 150 -5.74 -9.59 5.32
CA CYS A 150 -6.04 -10.76 4.49
C CYS A 150 -6.19 -12.05 5.29
N TYR A 151 -5.33 -12.28 6.28
CA TYR A 151 -5.39 -13.46 7.13
C TYR A 151 -6.66 -13.46 7.99
N LEU A 152 -6.94 -12.36 8.69
CA LEU A 152 -8.13 -12.23 9.55
C LEU A 152 -9.43 -12.40 8.76
N GLU A 153 -9.50 -11.83 7.56
CA GLU A 153 -10.69 -11.88 6.71
C GLU A 153 -10.91 -13.27 6.10
N HIS A 154 -9.84 -13.95 5.66
CA HIS A 154 -9.95 -15.12 4.79
C HIS A 154 -9.44 -16.43 5.39
N CYS A 155 -8.89 -16.46 6.60
CA CYS A 155 -8.47 -17.73 7.18
C CYS A 155 -9.65 -18.69 7.30
N ASN A 156 -9.44 -19.97 6.99
CA ASN A 156 -10.49 -21.00 6.82
C ASN A 156 -11.59 -20.69 5.77
N LYS A 157 -11.47 -19.59 5.01
CA LYS A 157 -12.44 -19.12 4.01
C LYS A 157 -11.82 -18.95 2.61
N LEU A 158 -10.57 -19.36 2.41
CA LEU A 158 -9.96 -19.41 1.09
C LEU A 158 -10.68 -20.42 0.19
N LYS A 159 -10.50 -20.26 -1.12
CA LYS A 159 -11.12 -21.10 -2.14
C LYS A 159 -10.64 -22.53 -2.00
N SER A 160 -11.59 -23.45 -1.86
CA SER A 160 -11.35 -24.88 -1.72
C SER A 160 -12.53 -25.64 -2.32
N THR A 161 -12.43 -26.97 -2.38
CA THR A 161 -13.56 -27.82 -2.77
C THR A 161 -14.79 -27.59 -1.86
N SER A 162 -14.58 -27.28 -0.58
CA SER A 162 -15.65 -26.98 0.38
C SER A 162 -16.11 -25.51 0.35
N ASN A 163 -15.39 -24.62 -0.35
CA ASN A 163 -15.75 -23.22 -0.49
C ASN A 163 -15.39 -22.70 -1.90
N PRO A 164 -16.13 -23.10 -2.95
CA PRO A 164 -15.79 -22.77 -4.33
C PRO A 164 -16.00 -21.28 -4.68
N ASN A 165 -16.83 -20.58 -3.90
CA ASN A 165 -17.21 -19.18 -4.15
C ASN A 165 -16.32 -18.15 -3.44
N ALA A 166 -15.30 -18.59 -2.69
CA ALA A 166 -14.37 -17.67 -2.07
C ALA A 166 -13.64 -16.82 -3.11
N LYS A 167 -13.40 -15.54 -2.76
CA LYS A 167 -12.72 -14.57 -3.62
C LYS A 167 -11.28 -14.98 -3.95
N TYR A 168 -10.54 -15.46 -2.96
CA TYR A 168 -9.10 -15.73 -3.07
C TYR A 168 -8.77 -17.20 -2.87
N THR A 169 -7.82 -17.70 -3.65
CA THR A 169 -7.24 -19.05 -3.49
C THR A 169 -6.10 -19.06 -2.49
N HIS A 170 -5.29 -18.00 -2.48
CA HIS A 170 -4.12 -17.85 -1.61
C HIS A 170 -4.12 -16.48 -0.94
N TYR A 171 -3.49 -16.36 0.23
CA TYR A 171 -3.38 -15.06 0.90
C TYR A 171 -2.50 -14.08 0.14
N GLN A 172 -1.49 -14.56 -0.58
CA GLN A 172 -0.66 -13.74 -1.48
C GLN A 172 -1.50 -12.98 -2.50
N THR A 173 -2.53 -13.62 -3.07
CA THR A 173 -3.45 -12.95 -4.01
C THR A 173 -4.27 -11.86 -3.34
N CYS A 174 -4.67 -12.06 -2.08
CA CYS A 174 -5.34 -10.99 -1.32
C CYS A 174 -4.39 -9.84 -0.99
N LEU A 175 -3.15 -10.16 -0.61
CA LEU A 175 -2.12 -9.18 -0.29
C LEU A 175 -1.81 -8.33 -1.54
N GLU A 176 -1.63 -8.97 -2.70
CA GLU A 176 -1.49 -8.32 -3.99
C GLU A 176 -2.64 -7.35 -4.26
N ASP A 177 -3.90 -7.81 -4.18
CA ASP A 177 -5.09 -6.98 -4.40
C ASP A 177 -5.08 -5.73 -3.50
N LYS A 178 -4.73 -5.88 -2.22
CA LYS A 178 -4.69 -4.77 -1.25
C LYS A 178 -3.49 -3.84 -1.46
N LEU A 179 -2.34 -4.34 -1.90
CA LEU A 179 -1.16 -3.52 -2.20
C LEU A 179 -1.33 -2.72 -3.48
N ARG A 180 -2.06 -3.26 -4.47
CA ARG A 180 -2.32 -2.61 -5.75
C ARG A 180 -3.33 -1.47 -5.67
N ASP A 181 -4.14 -1.44 -4.61
CA ASP A 181 -5.05 -0.34 -4.34
C ASP A 181 -4.28 0.98 -4.20
N GLY A 182 -4.58 1.95 -5.07
CA GLY A 182 -3.89 3.23 -5.11
C GLY A 182 -2.50 3.24 -5.78
N THR A 183 -1.86 2.09 -6.03
CA THR A 183 -0.51 2.03 -6.64
C THR A 183 -0.50 1.54 -8.10
N TYR A 184 -1.61 0.96 -8.58
CA TYR A 184 -1.74 0.47 -9.96
C TYR A 184 -2.85 1.18 -10.73
N ASN A 185 -2.67 1.28 -12.06
CA ASN A 185 -3.68 1.64 -13.04
C ASN A 185 -4.02 0.40 -13.88
N GLY A 186 -5.05 -0.34 -13.46
CA GLY A 186 -5.39 -1.62 -14.07
C GLY A 186 -4.26 -2.64 -13.86
N ARG A 187 -3.65 -3.12 -14.95
CA ARG A 187 -2.59 -4.15 -14.87
C ARG A 187 -1.18 -3.61 -14.69
N TYR A 188 -0.98 -2.30 -14.79
CA TYR A 188 0.34 -1.69 -14.73
C TYR A 188 0.49 -0.83 -13.48
N PRO A 189 1.69 -0.77 -12.88
CA PRO A 189 1.96 0.15 -11.78
C PRO A 189 1.84 1.60 -12.27
N LYS A 190 1.48 2.51 -11.37
CA LYS A 190 1.53 3.95 -11.66
C LYS A 190 2.97 4.43 -11.80
N PRO A 191 3.22 5.55 -12.51
CA PRO A 191 4.57 6.10 -12.65
C PRO A 191 5.24 6.47 -11.32
N ASP A 192 4.44 6.83 -10.31
CA ASP A 192 4.87 7.16 -8.95
C ASP A 192 4.82 5.96 -7.98
N SER A 193 4.50 4.76 -8.47
CA SER A 193 4.50 3.56 -7.64
C SER A 193 5.93 3.18 -7.24
N ASN A 194 6.14 3.06 -5.94
CA ASN A 194 7.38 2.58 -5.34
C ASN A 194 7.36 1.07 -5.06
N ILE A 195 6.32 0.36 -5.54
CA ILE A 195 6.19 -1.09 -5.42
C ILE A 195 5.75 -1.72 -6.73
N TRP A 196 6.34 -2.87 -7.04
CA TRP A 196 5.86 -3.82 -8.04
C TRP A 196 5.44 -5.11 -7.36
N THR A 197 4.41 -5.78 -7.87
CA THR A 197 3.82 -6.99 -7.27
C THR A 197 3.64 -8.06 -8.32
N GLU A 198 3.81 -9.33 -7.94
CA GLU A 198 3.68 -10.50 -8.83
C GLU A 198 4.52 -10.39 -10.11
N VAL A 199 5.78 -9.97 -9.94
CA VAL A 199 6.70 -9.68 -11.04
C VAL A 199 7.23 -10.98 -11.63
N HIS A 200 7.05 -11.15 -12.93
CA HIS A 200 7.51 -12.34 -13.65
C HIS A 200 8.97 -12.22 -14.07
N PHE A 201 9.72 -13.30 -13.86
CA PHE A 201 11.07 -13.50 -14.36
C PHE A 201 11.09 -14.67 -15.35
N ASP A 202 11.96 -14.59 -16.35
CA ASP A 202 12.14 -15.67 -17.33
C ASP A 202 13.00 -16.83 -16.78
N ALA A 203 13.22 -17.86 -17.59
CA ALA A 203 14.03 -19.02 -17.20
C ALA A 203 15.52 -18.68 -16.93
N ASN A 204 15.97 -17.51 -17.38
CA ASN A 204 17.31 -17.00 -17.10
C ASN A 204 17.29 -16.03 -15.92
N LEU A 205 16.21 -15.96 -15.14
CA LEU A 205 16.05 -15.08 -13.99
C LEU A 205 16.16 -13.59 -14.34
N ASN A 206 15.80 -13.20 -15.57
CA ASN A 206 15.67 -11.80 -15.96
C ASN A 206 14.23 -11.34 -15.82
N ILE A 207 14.04 -10.09 -15.38
CA ILE A 207 12.72 -9.48 -15.28
C ILE A 207 12.05 -9.41 -16.65
N VAL A 208 10.79 -9.84 -16.72
CA VAL A 208 9.99 -9.74 -17.94
C VAL A 208 9.30 -8.38 -17.96
N MET A 209 9.85 -7.46 -18.74
CA MET A 209 9.36 -6.08 -18.84
C MET A 209 8.15 -5.91 -19.77
N SER A 210 7.46 -4.78 -19.62
CA SER A 210 6.47 -4.28 -20.58
C SER A 210 7.10 -4.07 -21.96
N LYS A 211 6.29 -3.91 -23.01
CA LYS A 211 6.80 -3.59 -24.35
C LYS A 211 7.56 -2.26 -24.40
N ALA A 212 7.20 -1.31 -23.53
CA ALA A 212 7.86 -0.02 -23.43
C ALA A 212 9.16 -0.08 -22.59
N GLY A 213 9.35 -1.14 -21.79
CA GLY A 213 10.55 -1.33 -20.96
C GLY A 213 10.59 -0.48 -19.69
N ASP A 214 9.51 0.22 -19.36
CA ASP A 214 9.39 1.15 -18.25
C ASP A 214 8.88 0.52 -16.93
N CYS A 215 8.22 -0.62 -17.03
CA CYS A 215 7.64 -1.34 -15.90
C CYS A 215 7.56 -2.85 -16.17
N PRO A 216 7.24 -3.68 -15.16
CA PRO A 216 7.03 -5.11 -15.35
C PRO A 216 5.91 -5.43 -16.33
N SER A 217 6.00 -6.61 -16.96
CA SER A 217 4.95 -7.08 -17.87
C SER A 217 3.65 -7.40 -17.14
N ALA A 218 2.52 -7.03 -17.75
CA ALA A 218 1.17 -7.38 -17.29
C ALA A 218 0.76 -8.83 -17.67
N ARG A 219 1.72 -9.76 -17.73
CA ARG A 219 1.45 -11.17 -18.02
C ARG A 219 0.59 -11.77 -16.91
N ILE A 220 -0.19 -12.78 -17.27
CA ILE A 220 -1.00 -13.54 -16.32
C ILE A 220 -0.21 -14.77 -15.83
N TYR A 221 0.66 -15.31 -16.69
CA TYR A 221 1.39 -16.54 -16.45
C TYR A 221 2.89 -16.31 -16.53
N THR A 222 3.61 -16.88 -15.57
CA THR A 222 5.07 -16.92 -15.56
C THR A 222 5.57 -17.76 -16.74
N PRO A 223 6.60 -17.29 -17.47
CA PRO A 223 7.23 -18.09 -18.50
C PRO A 223 7.67 -19.48 -17.99
N LYS A 224 7.65 -20.49 -18.87
CA LYS A 224 8.08 -21.84 -18.51
C LYS A 224 9.52 -21.80 -17.96
N GLY A 225 9.70 -22.38 -16.77
CA GLY A 225 10.99 -22.40 -16.07
C GLY A 225 11.31 -21.12 -15.27
N GLY A 226 10.54 -20.05 -15.43
CA GLY A 226 10.72 -18.79 -14.74
C GLY A 226 10.27 -18.80 -13.28
N ARG A 227 10.40 -17.63 -12.64
CA ARG A 227 9.97 -17.37 -11.25
C ARG A 227 9.03 -16.18 -11.20
N ARG A 228 8.27 -16.06 -10.10
CA ARG A 228 7.37 -14.94 -9.86
C ARG A 228 7.65 -14.41 -8.47
N MET A 229 8.07 -13.15 -8.40
CA MET A 229 8.40 -12.48 -7.14
C MET A 229 7.15 -11.78 -6.60
N ASP A 230 6.86 -11.95 -5.30
CA ASP A 230 5.64 -11.42 -4.70
C ASP A 230 5.66 -9.89 -4.71
N ILE A 231 6.75 -9.28 -4.23
CA ILE A 231 6.89 -7.82 -4.12
C ILE A 231 8.31 -7.38 -4.46
N ILE A 232 8.45 -6.28 -5.19
CA ILE A 232 9.72 -5.58 -5.42
C ILE A 232 9.54 -4.12 -5.00
N LYS A 233 10.32 -3.66 -4.02
CA LYS A 233 10.48 -2.24 -3.70
C LYS A 233 11.29 -1.60 -4.82
N VAL A 234 10.75 -0.53 -5.39
CA VAL A 234 11.40 0.22 -6.45
C VAL A 234 11.54 1.68 -6.09
N ASN A 235 12.64 2.27 -6.54
CA ASN A 235 12.90 3.69 -6.41
C ASN A 235 13.34 4.21 -7.78
N ASN A 236 12.57 5.16 -8.32
CA ASN A 236 12.79 5.72 -9.66
C ASN A 236 12.97 4.64 -10.75
N GLY A 237 12.15 3.57 -10.67
CA GLY A 237 12.16 2.47 -11.64
C GLY A 237 13.29 1.45 -11.47
N ARG A 238 14.17 1.62 -10.48
CA ARG A 238 15.21 0.65 -10.12
C ARG A 238 14.75 -0.20 -8.93
N ALA A 239 14.95 -1.51 -9.01
CA ALA A 239 14.71 -2.40 -7.87
C ALA A 239 15.72 -2.10 -6.75
N GLU A 240 15.22 -1.97 -5.52
CA GLU A 240 16.04 -1.85 -4.31
C GLU A 240 16.01 -3.13 -3.49
N LYS A 241 14.83 -3.76 -3.38
CA LYS A 241 14.65 -4.95 -2.55
C LYS A 241 13.50 -5.83 -3.02
N LEU A 242 13.72 -7.13 -3.00
CA LEU A 242 12.76 -8.16 -3.38
C LEU A 242 12.27 -8.88 -2.12
N TYR A 243 10.96 -9.09 -2.01
CA TYR A 243 10.33 -9.78 -0.89
C TYR A 243 9.55 -10.98 -1.39
N ASP A 244 9.84 -12.14 -0.81
CA ASP A 244 9.02 -13.35 -0.93
C ASP A 244 8.20 -13.51 0.36
N VAL A 245 6.89 -13.29 0.28
CA VAL A 245 6.03 -13.20 1.46
C VAL A 245 5.48 -14.58 1.81
N LYS A 246 5.72 -15.00 3.05
CA LYS A 246 5.29 -16.31 3.56
C LYS A 246 4.21 -16.14 4.61
N PHE A 247 3.07 -16.77 4.35
CA PHE A 247 1.93 -16.88 5.26
C PHE A 247 2.04 -18.14 6.12
N PRO A 248 1.20 -18.31 7.17
CA PRO A 248 1.25 -19.49 8.02
C PRO A 248 1.21 -20.81 7.23
N ASN A 249 2.19 -21.69 7.52
CA ASN A 249 2.44 -22.98 6.85
C ASN A 249 2.98 -22.91 5.42
N ASP A 250 3.28 -21.72 4.90
CA ASP A 250 4.01 -21.55 3.64
C ASP A 250 5.51 -21.49 3.95
N ARG A 251 6.30 -22.30 3.25
CA ARG A 251 7.77 -22.35 3.43
C ARG A 251 8.45 -22.30 2.08
N ILE A 252 9.56 -21.58 2.03
CA ILE A 252 10.43 -21.57 0.87
C ILE A 252 11.29 -22.84 0.83
N ASP A 253 11.49 -23.38 -0.38
CA ASP A 253 12.46 -24.44 -0.63
C ASP A 253 13.82 -23.84 -1.06
N ASN A 254 14.89 -24.60 -0.86
CA ASN A 254 16.26 -24.11 -1.10
C ASN A 254 16.49 -23.68 -2.56
N VAL A 255 15.89 -24.37 -3.53
CA VAL A 255 16.06 -24.04 -4.95
C VAL A 255 15.45 -22.67 -5.26
N ARG A 256 14.24 -22.41 -4.75
CA ARG A 256 13.63 -21.08 -4.89
C ARG A 256 14.40 -20.00 -4.16
N PHE A 257 14.93 -20.30 -2.97
CA PHE A 257 15.75 -19.35 -2.23
C PHE A 257 16.98 -18.92 -3.04
N ASP A 258 17.68 -19.87 -3.64
CA ASP A 258 18.85 -19.61 -4.49
C ASP A 258 18.45 -18.79 -5.72
N ASP A 259 17.38 -19.18 -6.44
CA ASP A 259 16.89 -18.42 -7.60
C ASP A 259 16.51 -16.98 -7.23
N TYR A 260 15.94 -16.76 -6.05
CA TYR A 260 15.46 -15.45 -5.61
C TYR A 260 16.62 -14.54 -5.22
N THR A 261 17.65 -15.12 -4.63
CA THR A 261 18.92 -14.44 -4.35
C THR A 261 19.61 -14.06 -5.66
N ASP A 262 19.73 -14.99 -6.61
CA ASP A 262 20.32 -14.74 -7.94
C ASP A 262 19.56 -13.66 -8.73
N MET A 263 18.23 -13.61 -8.61
CA MET A 263 17.41 -12.55 -9.22
C MET A 263 17.74 -11.17 -8.62
N ALA A 264 17.89 -11.08 -7.31
CA ALA A 264 18.19 -9.83 -6.63
C ALA A 264 19.62 -9.34 -6.94
N ASP A 265 20.59 -10.26 -6.96
CA ASP A 265 21.98 -9.98 -7.35
C ASP A 265 22.06 -9.41 -8.77
N LYS A 266 21.29 -9.96 -9.72
CA LYS A 266 21.22 -9.43 -11.10
C LYS A 266 20.65 -8.02 -11.19
N LEU A 267 19.82 -7.64 -10.23
CA LEU A 267 19.21 -6.32 -10.16
C LEU A 267 20.02 -5.34 -9.30
N ASP A 268 21.11 -5.78 -8.68
CA ASP A 268 21.87 -5.03 -7.67
C ASP A 268 20.93 -4.55 -6.55
N ALA A 269 20.15 -5.50 -6.01
CA ALA A 269 19.10 -5.31 -5.02
C ALA A 269 19.21 -6.36 -3.90
N ASP A 270 18.61 -6.07 -2.74
CA ASP A 270 18.54 -7.03 -1.64
C ASP A 270 17.39 -8.03 -1.83
N TYR A 271 17.50 -9.21 -1.22
CA TYR A 271 16.42 -10.20 -1.14
C TYR A 271 16.08 -10.56 0.31
N GLU A 272 14.79 -10.75 0.59
CA GLU A 272 14.28 -11.17 1.90
C GLU A 272 13.11 -12.15 1.76
N THR A 273 13.17 -13.28 2.49
CA THR A 273 11.99 -14.11 2.76
C THR A 273 11.24 -13.51 3.96
N TYR A 274 10.07 -12.95 3.71
CA TYR A 274 9.28 -12.22 4.69
C TYR A 274 8.19 -13.10 5.30
N ASP A 275 8.49 -13.74 6.44
CA ASP A 275 7.51 -14.56 7.17
C ASP A 275 6.65 -13.69 8.08
N VAL A 276 5.40 -13.45 7.67
CA VAL A 276 4.49 -12.53 8.38
C VAL A 276 4.19 -12.98 9.82
N THR A 277 4.40 -14.26 10.16
CA THR A 277 4.19 -14.76 11.53
C THR A 277 5.33 -14.40 12.47
N LYS A 278 6.51 -14.07 11.92
CA LYS A 278 7.71 -13.70 12.68
C LYS A 278 7.98 -12.21 12.61
N GLU A 279 7.77 -11.62 11.44
CA GLU A 279 8.16 -10.24 11.14
C GLU A 279 7.10 -9.21 11.55
N CYS A 280 5.84 -9.62 11.69
CA CYS A 280 4.74 -8.72 12.03
C CYS A 280 4.40 -8.75 13.51
N ASP A 281 4.41 -7.56 14.12
CA ASP A 281 3.95 -7.37 15.49
C ASP A 281 2.47 -7.78 15.65
N ASP A 282 2.16 -8.41 16.78
CA ASP A 282 0.82 -8.85 17.17
C ASP A 282 0.13 -9.77 16.14
N TRP A 283 0.88 -10.61 15.41
CA TRP A 283 0.25 -11.57 14.49
C TRP A 283 -0.67 -12.54 15.27
N PRO A 284 -1.90 -12.79 14.82
CA PRO A 284 -2.83 -13.67 15.54
C PRO A 284 -2.30 -15.12 15.60
N GLU A 285 -2.19 -15.68 16.81
CA GLU A 285 -1.73 -17.07 17.01
C GLU A 285 -2.66 -18.09 16.35
N ASN A 286 -3.96 -17.81 16.34
CA ASN A 286 -4.98 -18.70 15.79
C ASN A 286 -5.88 -17.97 14.81
N CYS A 287 -6.34 -18.70 13.80
CA CYS A 287 -7.33 -18.19 12.87
C CYS A 287 -8.66 -17.89 13.61
N PRO A 288 -9.18 -16.65 13.56
CA PRO A 288 -10.44 -16.31 14.23
C PRO A 288 -11.69 -16.92 13.55
N ASN A 289 -11.59 -17.38 12.31
CA ASN A 289 -12.72 -17.93 11.57
C ASN A 289 -12.90 -19.43 11.87
N PRO A 290 -14.15 -19.92 12.04
CA PRO A 290 -14.40 -21.34 12.28
C PRO A 290 -13.96 -22.19 11.09
N LYS A 291 -13.45 -23.40 11.35
CA LYS A 291 -13.20 -24.40 10.31
C LYS A 291 -14.54 -24.87 9.75
N SER A 292 -14.64 -25.05 8.43
CA SER A 292 -15.83 -25.67 7.83
C SER A 292 -15.99 -27.08 8.38
N VAL A 293 -17.05 -27.35 9.14
CA VAL A 293 -17.39 -28.70 9.57
C VAL A 293 -17.79 -29.48 8.33
N LYS A 294 -17.12 -30.60 8.05
CA LYS A 294 -17.62 -31.57 7.07
C LYS A 294 -18.84 -32.23 7.71
N ASP A 295 -20.00 -32.16 7.08
CA ASP A 295 -21.20 -32.86 7.57
C ASP A 295 -20.87 -34.33 7.86
N PRO A 296 -21.36 -34.92 8.98
CA PRO A 296 -21.15 -36.32 9.26
C PRO A 296 -21.72 -37.17 8.12
N VAL A 297 -20.90 -38.05 7.56
CA VAL A 297 -21.32 -39.08 6.62
C VAL A 297 -22.48 -39.84 7.26
N THR A 298 -23.63 -39.81 6.60
CA THR A 298 -24.78 -40.64 6.96
C THR A 298 -24.33 -42.09 6.81
N VAL A 299 -24.13 -42.78 7.93
CA VAL A 299 -23.85 -44.22 7.92
C VAL A 299 -25.14 -44.91 7.49
N THR A 300 -25.19 -45.37 6.25
CA THR A 300 -26.17 -46.38 5.82
C THR A 300 -25.90 -47.64 6.64
N GLU A 301 -26.87 -48.07 7.44
CA GLU A 301 -26.87 -49.38 8.09
C GLU A 301 -26.70 -50.47 7.03
N GLU A 302 -25.75 -51.39 7.26
CA GLU A 302 -25.62 -52.61 6.48
C GLU A 302 -26.72 -53.59 6.91
N GLU A 303 -27.56 -54.02 5.97
CA GLU A 303 -28.48 -55.14 6.18
C GLU A 303 -27.70 -56.48 6.29
N PRO A 304 -28.18 -57.45 7.10
CA PRO A 304 -27.41 -58.66 7.40
C PRO A 304 -27.39 -59.65 6.23
N MET A 305 -26.21 -60.22 5.98
CA MET A 305 -25.94 -61.25 4.98
C MET A 305 -26.77 -62.53 5.17
N THR A 306 -27.43 -63.00 4.11
CA THR A 306 -27.93 -64.38 3.96
C THR A 306 -27.00 -65.21 3.07
N GLU A 307 -26.77 -66.47 3.48
CA GLU A 307 -25.85 -67.47 2.93
C GLU A 307 -26.09 -67.89 1.46
N PRO A 308 -25.07 -68.47 0.78
CA PRO A 308 -25.09 -68.67 -0.67
C PRO A 308 -25.73 -70.01 -1.07
N THR A 309 -26.57 -69.97 -2.11
CA THR A 309 -26.99 -71.17 -2.85
C THR A 309 -26.66 -71.05 -4.34
N THR A 310 -26.43 -72.21 -4.94
CA THR A 310 -25.61 -72.51 -6.12
C THR A 310 -26.31 -72.37 -7.48
N GLY A 311 -25.56 -71.93 -8.52
CA GLY A 311 -25.75 -72.32 -9.94
C GLY A 311 -26.34 -71.25 -10.88
N PRO A 312 -26.27 -71.45 -12.22
CA PRO A 312 -25.06 -71.22 -13.02
C PRO A 312 -25.18 -70.12 -14.09
N SER A 313 -24.05 -69.88 -14.76
CA SER A 313 -23.75 -68.98 -15.88
C SER A 313 -24.70 -69.02 -17.08
N VAL A 314 -24.63 -67.97 -17.92
CA VAL A 314 -24.56 -67.95 -19.42
C VAL A 314 -24.80 -66.48 -19.85
N SER A 315 -23.79 -65.77 -20.37
CA SER A 315 -23.64 -65.41 -21.80
C SER A 315 -24.96 -64.96 -22.46
N ASP A 316 -25.09 -63.82 -23.13
CA ASP A 316 -24.34 -63.43 -24.31
C ASP A 316 -25.04 -62.20 -24.95
N TYR A 317 -24.29 -61.52 -25.82
CA TYR A 317 -24.71 -60.96 -27.12
C TYR A 317 -25.33 -59.56 -27.33
N PHE A 318 -24.59 -58.86 -28.21
CA PHE A 318 -24.98 -58.19 -29.46
C PHE A 318 -25.17 -56.68 -29.53
N VAL A 319 -24.22 -56.11 -30.28
CA VAL A 319 -24.24 -54.86 -31.05
C VAL A 319 -25.36 -54.88 -32.10
N LEU A 320 -26.12 -53.78 -32.25
CA LEU A 320 -26.50 -53.25 -33.56
C LEU A 320 -27.07 -51.81 -33.51
N GLY A 321 -26.54 -50.95 -34.39
CA GLY A 321 -27.27 -50.10 -35.34
C GLY A 321 -28.38 -49.17 -34.84
N GLY A 322 -28.20 -47.87 -35.05
CA GLY A 322 -29.12 -46.83 -34.61
C GLY A 322 -30.45 -46.71 -35.34
N LEU A 323 -31.32 -45.87 -34.77
CA LEU A 323 -32.37 -45.16 -35.49
C LEU A 323 -32.76 -43.90 -34.70
N THR A 324 -32.84 -42.78 -35.39
CA THR A 324 -33.36 -41.49 -34.91
C THR A 324 -34.88 -41.53 -34.76
N VAL A 325 -35.43 -41.10 -33.61
CA VAL A 325 -36.81 -40.62 -33.50
C VAL A 325 -36.87 -39.41 -32.55
N LEU A 326 -37.47 -38.34 -33.05
CA LEU A 326 -37.78 -37.07 -32.40
C LEU A 326 -38.64 -37.23 -31.13
N PHE A 327 -38.35 -36.44 -30.11
CA PHE A 327 -39.36 -36.01 -29.12
C PHE A 327 -39.19 -34.53 -28.80
N ALA A 328 -40.17 -33.74 -29.26
CA ALA A 328 -40.45 -32.40 -28.77
C ALA A 328 -41.36 -32.52 -27.54
N ALA A 329 -41.02 -31.86 -26.45
CA ALA A 329 -41.89 -31.70 -25.29
C ALA A 329 -41.99 -30.21 -24.95
N ALA A 330 -43.20 -29.67 -25.08
CA ALA A 330 -43.60 -28.35 -24.64
C ALA A 330 -44.46 -28.48 -23.37
N VAL A 331 -44.17 -27.67 -22.34
CA VAL A 331 -45.01 -27.40 -21.15
C VAL A 331 -44.64 -25.96 -20.70
N LEU A 332 -45.44 -24.92 -20.99
CA LEU A 332 -46.51 -24.28 -20.18
C LEU A 332 -46.02 -23.80 -18.79
N CYS A 333 -46.00 -22.50 -18.46
CA CYS A 333 -47.09 -21.59 -18.06
C CYS A 333 -46.51 -20.17 -17.73
N PRO A 334 -47.27 -19.13 -17.29
CA PRO A 334 -48.52 -18.54 -17.79
C PRO A 334 -48.44 -16.99 -17.96
N PHE A 335 -49.52 -16.41 -18.49
CA PHE A 335 -49.82 -14.98 -18.62
C PHE A 335 -50.32 -14.36 -17.30
N ASP A 336 -49.99 -13.09 -17.03
CA ASP A 336 -50.90 -12.09 -16.45
C ASP A 336 -50.41 -10.67 -16.77
N GLY A 337 -51.27 -9.83 -17.37
CA GLY A 337 -51.07 -8.39 -17.62
C GLY A 337 -51.59 -7.51 -16.46
N PRO A 338 -51.93 -6.20 -16.63
CA PRO A 338 -52.45 -5.61 -17.87
C PRO A 338 -52.21 -4.08 -18.16
N VAL A 339 -52.65 -3.68 -19.37
CA VAL A 339 -53.13 -2.36 -19.92
C VAL A 339 -52.22 -1.12 -20.02
N GLY A 340 -52.15 -0.53 -21.24
CA GLY A 340 -51.86 0.90 -21.44
C GLY A 340 -51.41 1.36 -22.85
N ASP A 341 -52.31 1.34 -23.83
CA ASP A 341 -52.49 2.26 -24.98
C ASP A 341 -51.36 2.73 -25.96
N VAL A 342 -51.58 2.35 -27.24
CA VAL A 342 -51.81 3.22 -28.44
C VAL A 342 -50.61 3.79 -29.26
N VAL A 343 -50.80 3.69 -30.60
CA VAL A 343 -50.21 4.37 -31.78
C VAL A 343 -49.00 3.72 -32.49
N THR A 344 -49.19 2.91 -33.54
CA THR A 344 -49.32 3.20 -35.00
C THR A 344 -48.00 3.48 -35.77
N GLY A 345 -47.76 2.66 -36.81
CA GLY A 345 -47.00 2.99 -38.03
C GLY A 345 -45.57 2.44 -38.06
N GLY A 346 -45.10 1.70 -39.06
CA GLY A 346 -45.66 1.27 -40.33
C GLY A 346 -44.66 0.32 -41.01
N LEU A 347 -45.19 -0.59 -41.82
CA LEU A 347 -44.46 -1.54 -42.65
C LEU A 347 -43.55 -0.84 -43.67
N LEU A 348 -42.40 -1.46 -43.97
CA LEU A 348 -41.89 -1.53 -45.34
C LEU A 348 -41.06 -2.80 -45.52
N ALA A 349 -41.64 -3.74 -46.27
CA ALA A 349 -40.96 -4.88 -46.85
C ALA A 349 -40.67 -4.59 -48.32
N THR A 350 -39.46 -4.90 -48.79
CA THR A 350 -39.11 -5.21 -50.18
C THR A 350 -37.72 -5.87 -50.14
N GLN A 351 -37.63 -7.20 -50.19
CA GLN A 351 -37.59 -8.08 -51.37
C GLN A 351 -36.28 -8.02 -52.17
N ALA A 352 -35.55 -9.13 -52.06
CA ALA A 352 -34.59 -9.80 -52.94
C ALA A 352 -34.07 -9.10 -54.21
N ALA A 353 -32.74 -9.22 -54.42
CA ALA A 353 -32.19 -9.69 -55.69
C ALA A 353 -30.81 -10.35 -55.47
N SER A 354 -30.62 -11.47 -56.16
CA SER A 354 -29.45 -12.33 -56.24
C SER A 354 -28.40 -11.80 -57.22
N MET A 355 -27.34 -12.62 -57.40
CA MET A 355 -26.17 -12.51 -58.30
C MET A 355 -24.93 -12.03 -57.51
N GLY A 356 -23.94 -12.88 -57.18
CA GLY A 356 -23.38 -13.97 -57.95
C GLY A 356 -22.04 -13.50 -58.53
N PHE A 357 -20.97 -13.64 -57.76
CA PHE A 357 -19.63 -14.11 -58.10
C PHE A 357 -18.77 -14.17 -56.83
#